data_AF-A0A243W5R1-F1
#
_entry.id   AF-A0A243W5R1-F1
#
_cell.length_a   1.000
_cell.length_b   1.000
_cell.length_c   1.000
_cell.angle_alpha   90.00
_cell.angle_beta   90.00
_cell.angle_gamma   90.00
#
_symmetry.space_group_name_H-M   'P 1'
#
loop_
_entity.id
_entity.type
_entity.pdbx_description
1 polymer ?
#
loop_
_entity_poly.entity_id
_entity_poly.type
_entity_poly.pdbx_seq_one_letter_code
_entity_poly.pdbx_strand_id
1 'polypeptide(L)'
;MHTIQFLGAYWYNRPQTLTQCVQQLAAFLVALQQHNAQLYGNWFEKAPSKQAALLKPVQLDYSSVLQVFPKNAGEASLPETSFRVGLWNGARKEQEAIQLSVALGSRETKYFPNNCLIRLRESIAAQAFYAEKANIAELEHLLRRAWQPEWLVLQ
;
A
#
# COMPACT_ATOMS: atom_id res chain seq x y z
N MET A 1 -7.09 -22.25 -12.13
CA MET A 1 -6.14 -21.15 -11.86
C MET A 1 -6.42 -20.65 -10.46
N HIS A 2 -5.41 -20.59 -9.59
CA HIS A 2 -5.56 -19.95 -8.29
C HIS A 2 -5.54 -18.43 -8.50
N THR A 3 -6.67 -17.78 -8.23
CA THR A 3 -6.83 -16.32 -8.33
C THR A 3 -6.36 -15.69 -7.03
N ILE A 4 -5.35 -14.83 -7.08
CA ILE A 4 -4.83 -14.13 -5.92
C ILE A 4 -5.78 -12.97 -5.60
N GLN A 5 -6.49 -13.07 -4.48
CA GLN A 5 -7.38 -12.04 -3.96
C GLN A 5 -6.57 -10.86 -3.42
N PHE A 6 -5.57 -11.14 -2.59
CA PHE A 6 -4.72 -10.13 -1.98
C PHE A 6 -3.37 -10.68 -1.53
N LEU A 7 -2.43 -9.76 -1.34
CA LEU A 7 -1.18 -10.01 -0.66
C LEU A 7 -1.05 -9.04 0.51
N GLY A 8 -0.90 -9.59 1.72
CA GLY A 8 -0.80 -8.84 2.96
C GLY A 8 0.53 -9.09 3.66
N ALA A 9 1.18 -8.02 4.10
CA ALA A 9 2.32 -8.05 5.00
C ALA A 9 1.87 -7.45 6.34
N TYR A 10 2.18 -8.12 7.44
CA TYR A 10 1.74 -7.71 8.77
C TYR A 10 2.91 -7.75 9.74
N TRP A 11 2.93 -6.78 10.65
CA TRP A 11 3.96 -6.75 11.67
C TRP A 11 3.52 -6.25 13.02
N TYR A 12 4.36 -6.55 14.03
CA TYR A 12 4.17 -6.11 15.40
C TYR A 12 4.31 -4.59 15.54
N ASN A 13 4.24 -4.12 16.78
CA ASN A 13 4.45 -2.71 17.10
C ASN A 13 5.82 -2.25 16.58
N ARG A 14 5.80 -1.15 15.84
CA ARG A 14 7.01 -0.53 15.29
C ARG A 14 6.77 0.97 15.33
N PRO A 15 7.09 1.63 16.46
CA PRO A 15 6.89 3.05 16.61
C PRO A 15 7.69 3.80 15.55
N GLN A 16 6.99 4.61 14.75
CA GLN A 16 7.58 5.45 13.72
C GLN A 16 6.86 6.79 13.70
N THR A 17 7.63 7.86 13.60
CA THR A 17 7.09 9.20 13.37
C THR A 17 6.39 9.26 12.02
N LEU A 18 5.50 10.24 11.84
CA LEU A 18 4.86 10.47 10.55
C LEU A 18 5.90 10.62 9.41
N THR A 19 6.99 11.35 9.66
CA THR A 19 8.12 11.50 8.72
C THR A 19 8.65 10.14 8.24
N GLN A 20 8.94 9.23 9.18
CA GLN A 20 9.46 7.90 8.87
C GLN A 20 8.44 7.05 8.11
N CYS A 21 7.16 7.14 8.46
CA CYS A 21 6.09 6.44 7.75
C CYS A 21 5.95 6.94 6.31
N VAL A 22 6.01 8.25 6.07
CA VAL A 22 5.92 8.86 4.74
C VAL A 22 7.12 8.44 3.89
N GLN A 23 8.33 8.53 4.43
CA GLN A 23 9.55 8.09 3.73
C GLN A 23 9.47 6.62 3.31
N GLN A 24 9.05 5.75 4.24
CA GLN A 24 8.94 4.33 3.96
C GLN A 24 7.85 4.02 2.93
N LEU A 25 6.69 4.68 3.02
CA LEU A 25 5.61 4.51 2.05
C LEU A 25 6.03 5.02 0.65
N ALA A 26 6.65 6.20 0.56
CA ALA A 26 7.10 6.74 -0.72
C ALA A 26 8.10 5.80 -1.41
N ALA A 27 9.11 5.32 -0.67
CA ALA A 27 10.08 4.36 -1.19
C ALA A 27 9.41 3.05 -1.65
N PHE A 28 8.42 2.56 -0.91
CA PHE A 28 7.66 1.38 -1.28
C PHE A 28 6.83 1.57 -2.55
N LEU A 29 6.16 2.71 -2.72
CA LEU A 29 5.39 3.01 -3.92
C LEU A 29 6.28 3.09 -5.17
N VAL A 30 7.48 3.69 -5.05
CA VAL A 30 8.48 3.68 -6.13
C VAL A 30 8.91 2.24 -6.47
N ALA A 31 9.17 1.41 -5.46
CA ALA A 31 9.53 0.01 -5.68
C ALA A 31 8.40 -0.78 -6.37
N LEU A 32 7.14 -0.55 -6.00
CA LEU A 32 5.99 -1.17 -6.68
C LEU A 32 5.89 -0.73 -8.14
N GLN A 33 6.07 0.56 -8.43
CA GLN A 33 6.09 1.07 -9.81
C GLN A 33 7.21 0.41 -10.63
N GLN A 34 8.39 0.21 -10.05
CA GLN A 34 9.50 -0.48 -10.72
C GLN A 34 9.21 -1.96 -10.95
N HIS A 35 8.51 -2.62 -10.02
CA HIS A 35 8.11 -4.02 -10.17
C HIS A 35 7.09 -4.21 -11.31
N ASN A 36 6.07 -3.34 -11.40
CA ASN A 36 5.15 -3.34 -12.53
C ASN A 36 4.49 -1.96 -12.73
N ALA A 37 5.00 -1.18 -13.68
CA ALA A 37 4.50 0.16 -13.96
C ALA A 37 3.05 0.17 -14.50
N GLN A 38 2.61 -0.91 -15.16
CA GLN A 38 1.23 -0.99 -15.65
C GLN A 38 0.23 -1.13 -14.50
N LEU A 39 0.58 -1.91 -13.47
CA LEU A 39 -0.29 -2.15 -12.32
C LEU A 39 -0.18 -1.04 -11.25
N TYR A 40 1.03 -0.53 -11.04
CA TYR A 40 1.39 0.34 -9.90
C TYR A 40 1.94 1.70 -10.32
N GLY A 41 1.83 2.07 -11.60
CA GLY A 41 2.37 3.33 -12.11
C GLY A 41 1.57 4.58 -11.73
N ASN A 42 0.34 4.41 -11.26
CA ASN A 42 -0.51 5.51 -10.83
C ASN A 42 -1.11 5.19 -9.46
N TRP A 43 -1.24 6.22 -8.61
CA TRP A 43 -1.93 6.14 -7.34
C TRP A 43 -2.81 7.35 -7.12
N PHE A 44 -3.94 7.14 -6.48
CA PHE A 44 -4.92 8.16 -6.17
C PHE A 44 -5.39 7.98 -4.72
N GLU A 45 -5.75 9.08 -4.07
CA GLU A 45 -6.47 9.02 -2.80
C GLU A 45 -7.87 8.41 -2.99
N LYS A 46 -8.36 7.74 -1.94
CA LYS A 46 -9.77 7.37 -1.87
C LYS A 46 -10.63 8.61 -1.60
N ALA A 47 -11.79 8.69 -2.24
CA ALA A 47 -12.77 9.76 -2.02
C ALA A 47 -14.20 9.18 -2.03
N PRO A 48 -15.21 9.95 -1.56
CA PRO A 48 -16.59 9.47 -1.51
C PRO A 48 -17.19 9.06 -2.86
N SER A 49 -16.61 9.53 -3.96
CA SER A 49 -17.00 9.15 -5.32
C SER A 49 -15.78 8.88 -6.19
N LYS A 50 -15.96 8.03 -7.21
CA LYS A 50 -14.92 7.72 -8.20
C LYS A 50 -14.42 8.97 -8.92
N GLN A 51 -15.34 9.85 -9.32
CA GLN A 51 -14.99 11.11 -9.99
C GLN A 51 -14.13 12.01 -9.10
N ALA A 52 -14.48 12.16 -7.82
CA ALA A 52 -13.69 12.95 -6.89
C ALA A 52 -12.31 12.31 -6.61
N ALA A 53 -12.23 10.98 -6.56
CA ALA A 53 -10.99 10.26 -6.32
C ALA A 53 -9.99 10.41 -7.47
N LEU A 54 -10.48 10.42 -8.72
CA LEU A 54 -9.64 10.62 -9.92
C LEU A 54 -9.01 12.03 -10.00
N LEU A 55 -9.52 13.00 -9.23
CA LEU A 55 -8.96 14.35 -9.15
C LEU A 55 -7.84 14.47 -8.11
N LYS A 56 -7.47 13.38 -7.44
CA LYS A 56 -6.47 13.35 -6.36
C LYS A 56 -5.31 12.40 -6.68
N PRO A 57 -4.54 12.67 -7.74
CA PRO A 57 -3.36 11.87 -8.03
C PRO A 57 -2.31 12.07 -6.93
N VAL A 58 -1.62 10.99 -6.60
CA VAL A 58 -0.54 10.96 -5.62
C VAL A 58 0.76 10.75 -6.38
N GLN A 59 1.61 11.77 -6.41
CA GLN A 59 2.97 11.59 -6.91
C GLN A 59 3.81 10.80 -5.91
N LEU A 60 4.84 10.12 -6.39
CA LEU A 60 5.66 9.22 -5.56
C LEU A 60 6.77 9.94 -4.78
N ASP A 61 6.67 11.27 -4.63
CA ASP A 61 7.57 12.08 -3.83
C ASP A 61 7.06 12.27 -2.38
N TYR A 62 7.97 12.66 -1.48
CA TYR A 62 7.67 12.83 -0.06
C TYR A 62 6.49 13.79 0.19
N SER A 63 6.46 14.93 -0.50
CA SER A 63 5.47 15.98 -0.24
C SER A 63 4.06 15.53 -0.62
N SER A 64 3.93 14.83 -1.75
CA SER A 64 2.66 14.28 -2.22
C SER A 64 2.19 13.11 -1.35
N VAL A 65 3.11 12.22 -0.94
CA VAL A 65 2.79 11.11 -0.03
C VAL A 65 2.42 11.63 1.36
N LEU A 66 3.01 12.71 1.85
CA LEU A 66 2.62 13.31 3.13
C LEU A 66 1.14 13.75 3.12
N GLN A 67 0.62 14.26 1.99
CA GLN A 67 -0.76 14.74 1.89
C GLN A 67 -1.82 13.65 2.09
N VAL A 68 -1.46 12.38 1.88
CA VAL A 68 -2.40 11.25 2.04
C VAL A 68 -2.52 10.75 3.47
N PHE A 69 -1.67 11.23 4.38
CA PHE A 69 -1.73 10.93 5.81
C PHE A 69 -2.72 11.86 6.53
N PRO A 70 -3.15 11.53 7.78
CA PRO A 70 -4.04 12.39 8.56
C PRO A 70 -3.49 13.81 8.73
N LYS A 71 -4.25 14.82 8.29
CA LYS A 71 -3.84 16.24 8.27
C LYS A 71 -3.64 16.88 9.64
N ASN A 72 -4.15 16.25 10.70
CA ASN A 72 -4.02 16.72 12.07
C ASN A 72 -2.76 16.19 12.77
N ALA A 73 -1.97 15.35 12.10
CA ALA A 73 -0.73 14.80 12.63
C ALA A 73 0.47 15.66 12.21
N GLY A 74 1.28 16.09 13.18
CA GLY A 74 2.56 16.73 12.89
C GLY A 74 3.59 15.71 12.40
N GLU A 75 4.60 16.13 11.64
CA GLU A 75 5.62 15.23 11.06
C GLU A 75 6.44 14.45 12.11
N ALA A 76 6.60 14.99 13.32
CA ALA A 76 7.24 14.33 14.46
C ALA A 76 6.26 13.51 15.32
N SER A 77 4.96 13.49 14.98
CA SER A 77 3.96 12.80 15.79
C SER A 77 4.12 11.28 15.70
N LEU A 78 3.81 10.62 16.81
CA LEU A 78 3.73 9.17 16.92
C LEU A 78 2.26 8.78 17.14
N PRO A 79 1.69 7.87 16.33
CA PRO A 79 0.32 7.44 16.52
C PRO A 79 0.24 6.46 17.70
N GLU A 80 -0.87 6.48 18.43
CA GLU A 80 -1.14 5.44 19.44
C GLU A 80 -1.39 4.09 18.74
N THR A 81 -2.32 4.08 17.78
CA THR A 81 -2.70 2.87 17.03
C THR A 81 -1.95 2.72 15.72
N SER A 82 -2.21 3.54 14.69
CA SER A 82 -1.44 3.56 13.42
C SER A 82 -1.84 4.80 12.62
N PHE A 83 -0.93 5.33 11.80
CA PHE A 83 -1.32 6.13 10.66
C PHE A 83 -1.88 5.24 9.56
N ARG A 84 -3.09 5.52 9.09
CA ARG A 84 -3.77 4.72 8.06
C ARG A 84 -3.83 5.49 6.76
N VAL A 85 -3.43 4.83 5.68
CA VAL A 85 -3.47 5.36 4.32
C VAL A 85 -4.13 4.34 3.40
N GLY A 86 -5.01 4.81 2.53
CA GLY A 86 -5.65 3.98 1.51
C GLY A 86 -5.51 4.63 0.15
N LEU A 87 -4.90 3.90 -0.79
CA LEU A 87 -4.69 4.33 -2.17
C LEU A 87 -5.34 3.34 -3.14
N TRP A 88 -5.51 3.77 -4.39
CA TRP A 88 -5.93 2.91 -5.49
C TRP A 88 -5.32 3.39 -6.81
N ASN A 89 -5.27 2.52 -7.82
CA ASN A 89 -4.58 2.81 -9.08
C ASN A 89 -5.38 3.69 -10.07
N GLY A 90 -6.57 4.16 -9.71
CA GLY A 90 -7.38 5.03 -10.58
C GLY A 90 -8.08 4.31 -11.73
N ALA A 91 -8.14 2.97 -11.71
CA ALA A 91 -8.72 2.19 -12.80
C ALA A 91 -10.16 2.62 -13.17
N ARG A 92 -10.42 2.81 -14.47
CA ARG A 92 -11.76 3.19 -14.97
C ARG A 92 -12.75 2.03 -14.89
N LYS A 93 -12.27 0.80 -15.04
CA LYS A 93 -13.07 -0.41 -14.87
C LYS A 93 -12.74 -1.06 -13.53
N GLU A 94 -13.74 -1.66 -12.89
CA GLU A 94 -13.52 -2.39 -11.64
C GLU A 94 -12.53 -3.54 -11.87
N GLN A 95 -12.60 -4.18 -13.04
CA GLN A 95 -11.76 -5.33 -13.41
C GLN A 95 -10.28 -5.00 -13.65
N GLU A 96 -9.87 -3.75 -13.39
CA GLU A 96 -8.50 -3.25 -13.50
C GLU A 96 -8.04 -2.63 -12.17
N ALA A 97 -8.94 -2.57 -11.17
CA ALA A 97 -8.70 -1.88 -9.92
C ALA A 97 -7.71 -2.63 -9.04
N ILE A 98 -6.76 -1.87 -8.51
CA ILE A 98 -5.83 -2.31 -7.47
C ILE A 98 -5.95 -1.34 -6.33
N GLN A 99 -5.99 -1.86 -5.11
CA GLN A 99 -6.05 -1.05 -3.90
C GLN A 99 -4.87 -1.36 -3.00
N LEU A 100 -4.31 -0.31 -2.41
CA LEU A 100 -3.32 -0.39 -1.35
C LEU A 100 -3.95 0.12 -0.06
N SER A 101 -3.72 -0.57 1.03
CA SER A 101 -4.05 -0.08 2.37
C SER A 101 -2.86 -0.35 3.27
N VAL A 102 -2.39 0.69 3.97
CA VAL A 102 -1.30 0.57 4.92
C VAL A 102 -1.71 1.14 6.26
N ALA A 103 -1.19 0.53 7.31
CA ALA A 103 -1.28 1.02 8.67
C ALA A 103 0.14 0.99 9.25
N LEU A 104 0.67 2.14 9.68
CA LEU A 104 2.08 2.32 9.99
C LEU A 104 2.30 3.04 11.34
N GLY A 105 3.45 2.80 11.95
CA GLY A 105 3.98 3.59 13.07
C GLY A 105 3.40 3.29 14.45
N SER A 106 2.61 2.21 14.58
CA SER A 106 1.96 1.87 15.85
C SER A 106 2.87 1.76 17.06
N ARG A 107 2.34 2.21 18.20
CA ARG A 107 2.85 1.96 19.55
C ARG A 107 2.05 0.90 20.33
N GLU A 108 0.86 0.53 19.85
CA GLU A 108 0.01 -0.50 20.46
C GLU A 108 0.64 -1.89 20.34
N THR A 109 0.67 -2.63 21.45
CA THR A 109 1.30 -3.96 21.58
C THR A 109 0.30 -5.11 21.62
N LYS A 110 -1.00 -4.85 21.81
CA LYS A 110 -2.05 -5.87 21.96
C LYS A 110 -2.68 -6.31 20.65
N TYR A 111 -2.89 -5.39 19.73
CA TYR A 111 -3.59 -5.65 18.47
C TYR A 111 -2.63 -5.36 17.32
N PHE A 112 -2.33 -6.34 16.47
CA PHE A 112 -1.41 -6.23 15.31
C PHE A 112 -1.87 -5.14 14.34
N PRO A 113 -1.38 -3.91 14.48
CA PRO A 113 -2.05 -2.76 13.89
C PRO A 113 -1.31 -2.26 12.65
N ASN A 114 -0.10 -2.78 12.42
CA ASN A 114 0.71 -2.43 11.29
C ASN A 114 0.53 -3.46 10.17
N ASN A 115 0.30 -2.96 8.97
CA ASN A 115 0.18 -3.81 7.79
C ASN A 115 0.40 -3.03 6.50
N CYS A 116 0.62 -3.80 5.44
CA CYS A 116 0.51 -3.38 4.06
C CYS A 116 -0.31 -4.43 3.32
N LEU A 117 -1.44 -4.03 2.74
CA LEU A 117 -2.36 -4.90 2.02
C LEU A 117 -2.53 -4.40 0.58
N ILE A 118 -2.24 -5.26 -0.38
CA ILE A 118 -2.49 -5.04 -1.81
C ILE A 118 -3.64 -5.94 -2.23
N ARG A 119 -4.77 -5.35 -2.65
CA ARG A 119 -5.92 -6.09 -3.19
C ARG A 119 -5.83 -6.17 -4.70
N LEU A 120 -5.95 -7.38 -5.22
CA LEU A 120 -5.69 -7.74 -6.62
C LEU A 120 -6.87 -8.47 -7.28
N ARG A 121 -7.84 -8.97 -6.49
CA ARG A 121 -8.94 -9.83 -6.93
C ARG A 121 -9.59 -9.32 -8.21
N GLU A 122 -9.86 -8.03 -8.26
CA GLU A 122 -10.65 -7.43 -9.31
C GLU A 122 -9.83 -7.29 -10.60
N SER A 123 -8.51 -7.11 -10.52
CA SER A 123 -7.66 -6.82 -11.66
C SER A 123 -7.30 -8.05 -12.50
N ILE A 124 -7.91 -8.18 -13.69
CA ILE A 124 -7.57 -9.23 -14.67
C ILE A 124 -6.09 -9.15 -15.06
N ALA A 125 -5.57 -7.93 -15.23
CA ALA A 125 -4.16 -7.71 -15.55
C ALA A 125 -3.24 -8.21 -14.42
N ALA A 126 -3.61 -7.98 -13.15
CA ALA A 126 -2.88 -8.53 -12.02
C ALA A 126 -2.96 -10.05 -11.98
N GLN A 127 -4.14 -10.64 -12.23
CA GLN A 127 -4.28 -12.11 -12.27
C GLN A 127 -3.43 -12.73 -13.36
N ALA A 128 -3.37 -12.12 -14.55
CA ALA A 128 -2.52 -12.58 -15.64
C ALA A 128 -1.03 -12.46 -15.30
N PHE A 129 -0.62 -11.32 -14.73
CA PHE A 129 0.78 -11.07 -14.37
C PHE A 129 1.27 -12.01 -13.26
N TYR A 130 0.47 -12.22 -12.20
CA TYR A 130 0.84 -13.08 -11.07
C TYR A 130 0.49 -14.55 -11.23
N ALA A 131 -0.05 -14.96 -12.40
CA ALA A 131 -0.10 -16.37 -12.77
C ALA A 131 1.31 -16.97 -12.90
N GLU A 132 2.29 -16.13 -13.23
CA GLU A 132 3.71 -16.47 -13.24
C GLU A 132 4.25 -16.48 -11.81
N LYS A 133 4.77 -17.64 -11.35
CA LYS A 133 5.26 -17.81 -9.98
C LYS A 133 6.44 -16.90 -9.65
N ALA A 134 7.27 -16.56 -10.63
CA ALA A 134 8.39 -15.65 -10.44
C ALA A 134 7.91 -14.25 -10.03
N ASN A 135 6.86 -13.74 -10.70
CA ASN A 135 6.33 -12.39 -10.44
C ASN A 135 5.74 -12.27 -9.03
N ILE A 136 5.03 -13.29 -8.54
CA ILE A 136 4.51 -13.27 -7.17
C ILE A 136 5.64 -13.38 -6.13
N ALA A 137 6.66 -14.21 -6.40
CA ALA A 137 7.82 -14.33 -5.52
C ALA A 137 8.62 -13.02 -5.44
N GLU A 138 8.73 -12.27 -6.54
CA GLU A 138 9.33 -10.93 -6.56
C GLU A 138 8.53 -9.93 -5.72
N LEU A 139 7.19 -9.94 -5.83
CA LEU A 139 6.34 -9.07 -5.01
C LEU A 139 6.46 -9.42 -3.51
N GLU A 140 6.50 -10.70 -3.17
CA GLU A 140 6.75 -11.14 -1.80
C GLU A 140 8.12 -10.67 -1.29
N HIS A 141 9.17 -10.81 -2.10
CA HIS A 141 10.50 -10.33 -1.76
C HIS A 141 10.53 -8.81 -1.53
N LEU A 142 9.82 -8.07 -2.39
CA LEU A 142 9.66 -6.62 -2.27
C LEU A 142 8.98 -6.25 -0.94
N LEU A 143 7.88 -6.92 -0.57
CA LEU A 143 7.21 -6.71 0.72
C LEU A 143 8.12 -7.04 1.90
N ARG A 144 8.88 -8.14 1.83
CA ARG A 144 9.84 -8.52 2.88
C ARG A 144 10.91 -7.47 3.08
N ARG A 145 11.47 -6.95 1.99
CA ARG A 145 12.50 -5.92 2.02
C ARG A 145 11.96 -4.58 2.54
N ALA A 146 10.79 -4.16 2.06
CA ALA A 146 10.21 -2.87 2.41
C ALA A 146 9.70 -2.82 3.86
N TRP A 147 9.06 -3.90 4.32
CA TRP A 147 8.31 -3.90 5.57
C TRP A 147 8.90 -4.80 6.65
N GLN A 148 9.79 -5.74 6.32
CA GLN A 148 10.31 -6.74 7.27
C GLN A 148 9.18 -7.34 8.13
N PRO A 149 8.16 -7.95 7.51
CA PRO A 149 6.99 -8.44 8.22
C PRO A 149 7.28 -9.77 8.91
N GLU A 150 6.61 -10.02 10.02
CA GLU A 150 6.64 -11.31 10.71
C GLU A 150 5.81 -12.35 9.96
N TRP A 151 4.77 -11.95 9.24
CA TRP A 151 4.06 -12.84 8.33
C TRP A 151 3.58 -12.16 7.06
N LEU A 152 3.59 -12.97 5.99
CA LEU A 152 2.94 -12.67 4.73
C LEU A 152 1.71 -13.57 4.60
N VAL A 153 0.63 -13.01 4.05
CA VAL A 153 -0.58 -13.75 3.68
C VAL A 153 -0.82 -13.54 2.20
N LEU A 154 -0.86 -14.64 1.46
CA LEU A 154 -1.31 -14.71 0.07
C LEU A 154 -2.60 -15.49 0.06
N GLN A 155 -3.69 -14.87 -0.39
CA GLN A 155 -5.01 -15.50 -0.49
C GLN A 155 -5.64 -15.16 -1.82
#